data_AF-A0A9P0M1C8-F1
#
_entry.id   AF-A0A9P0M1C8-F1
#
_cell.length_a   1.000
_cell.length_b   1.000
_cell.length_c   1.000
_cell.angle_alpha   90.00
_cell.angle_beta   90.00
_cell.angle_gamma   90.00
#
_symmetry.space_group_name_H-M   'P 1'
#
loop_
_entity.id
_entity.type
_entity.pdbx_description
1 polymer ?
#
loop_
_entity_poly.entity_id
_entity_poly.type
_entity_poly.pdbx_seq_one_letter_code
_entity_poly.pdbx_strand_id
1 'polypeptide(L)'
;MYWEWIPSCPEEWLCIEKGFARKFPRAIGSIDGKHIVLDCPFNSGSEYYNYKRTYSIVLLALVDSQYNFIFADIGCQGIISDGGVFTNTLLWNKICMNSLNLPPPHPLPGSNIDVPYIFLGDGAFALSEHLMKPYPGQHNIGSEKREFNKRLSSARVVVENTFVPLKVPFFKSVIIIVNNFIIWEVDISKKKFKPDS
;
A
#
# COMPACT_ATOMS: atom_id res chain seq x y z
N MET A 1 0.18 7.30 -11.59
CA MET A 1 1.37 6.75 -12.27
C MET A 1 1.91 5.71 -11.33
N TYR A 2 2.13 4.50 -11.81
CA TYR A 2 2.51 3.38 -10.95
C TYR A 2 3.87 2.79 -11.33
N TRP A 3 4.47 2.09 -10.39
CA TRP A 3 5.61 1.20 -10.55
C TRP A 3 5.26 -0.17 -9.96
N GLU A 4 5.72 -1.24 -10.59
CA GLU A 4 5.48 -2.60 -10.13
C GLU A 4 6.71 -3.49 -10.30
N TRP A 5 6.94 -4.32 -9.28
CA TRP A 5 7.71 -5.54 -9.34
C TRP A 5 6.87 -6.61 -8.63
N ILE A 6 5.78 -7.01 -9.29
CA ILE A 6 4.85 -8.01 -8.73
C ILE A 6 5.41 -9.41 -9.05
N PRO A 7 5.51 -10.30 -8.05
CA PRO A 7 5.86 -11.70 -8.27
C PRO A 7 5.06 -12.34 -9.39
N SER A 8 5.75 -13.07 -10.26
CA SER A 8 5.20 -13.62 -11.49
C SER A 8 4.76 -15.07 -11.34
N CYS A 9 5.19 -15.77 -10.28
CA CYS A 9 4.84 -17.16 -10.03
C CYS A 9 4.53 -17.45 -8.55
N PRO A 10 3.84 -18.57 -8.25
CA PRO A 10 3.51 -18.97 -6.88
C PRO A 10 4.72 -19.07 -5.94
N GLU A 11 5.86 -19.53 -6.43
CA GLU A 11 7.06 -19.77 -5.62
C GLU A 11 7.63 -18.47 -5.03
N GLU A 12 7.58 -17.37 -5.79
CA GLU A 12 8.00 -16.05 -5.33
C GLU A 12 7.06 -15.52 -4.23
N TRP A 13 5.75 -15.72 -4.39
CA TRP A 13 4.76 -15.39 -3.34
C TRP A 13 4.99 -16.20 -2.06
N LEU A 14 5.30 -17.48 -2.18
CA LEU A 14 5.63 -18.34 -1.04
C LEU A 14 6.90 -17.88 -0.32
N CYS A 15 7.88 -17.35 -1.05
CA CYS A 15 9.08 -16.75 -0.45
C CYS A 15 8.73 -15.52 0.39
N ILE A 16 7.82 -14.66 -0.08
CA ILE A 16 7.35 -13.49 0.67
C ILE A 16 6.57 -13.93 1.92
N GLU A 17 5.67 -14.91 1.76
CA GLU A 17 4.81 -15.43 2.84
C GLU A 17 5.62 -15.93 4.03
N LYS A 18 6.75 -16.61 3.80
CA LYS A 18 7.63 -17.11 4.86
C LYS A 18 8.07 -16.02 5.84
N GLY A 19 8.29 -14.79 5.36
CA GLY A 19 8.66 -13.66 6.23
C GLY A 19 7.49 -13.10 7.05
N PHE A 20 6.25 -13.35 6.61
CA PHE A 20 5.04 -13.02 7.37
C PHE A 20 4.51 -14.16 8.23
N ALA A 21 4.82 -15.43 7.94
CA ALA A 21 4.18 -16.60 8.54
C ALA A 21 4.15 -16.58 10.09
N ARG A 22 5.17 -16.00 10.74
CA ARG A 22 5.22 -15.83 12.21
C ARG A 22 4.38 -14.67 12.74
N LYS A 23 4.13 -13.65 11.92
CA LYS A 23 3.33 -12.45 12.26
C LYS A 23 1.85 -12.67 11.91
N PHE A 24 1.58 -13.15 10.71
CA PHE A 24 0.25 -13.43 10.19
C PHE A 24 0.35 -14.52 9.10
N PRO A 25 -0.26 -15.70 9.31
CA PRO A 25 -0.17 -16.79 8.34
C PRO A 25 -0.85 -16.42 7.02
N ARG A 26 -0.32 -16.88 5.88
CA ARG A 26 -0.84 -16.59 4.53
C ARG A 26 -0.76 -15.13 4.08
N ALA A 27 -0.20 -14.23 4.89
CA ALA A 27 0.03 -12.86 4.46
C ALA A 27 1.17 -12.81 3.44
N ILE A 28 0.93 -12.16 2.31
CA ILE A 28 1.87 -12.04 1.18
C ILE A 28 2.23 -10.58 0.87
N GLY A 29 1.83 -9.66 1.74
CA GLY A 29 2.19 -8.26 1.64
C GLY A 29 1.30 -7.40 2.52
N SER A 30 1.77 -6.19 2.78
CA SER A 30 1.03 -5.17 3.52
C SER A 30 0.80 -3.96 2.62
N ILE A 31 -0.45 -3.51 2.53
CA ILE A 31 -0.84 -2.33 1.75
C ILE A 31 -1.19 -1.17 2.68
N ASP A 32 -0.76 0.02 2.30
CA ASP A 32 -1.11 1.26 2.99
C ASP A 32 -1.02 2.47 2.06
N GLY A 33 -1.80 3.50 2.39
CA GLY A 33 -1.80 4.80 1.72
C GLY A 33 -1.01 5.83 2.52
N LYS A 34 -0.36 6.76 1.83
CA LYS A 34 0.37 7.86 2.46
C LYS A 34 0.25 9.15 1.69
N HIS A 35 -0.20 10.20 2.37
CA HIS A 35 -0.09 11.56 1.88
C HIS A 35 1.36 12.06 1.96
N ILE A 36 1.93 12.40 0.82
CA ILE A 36 3.20 13.11 0.72
C ILE A 36 2.89 14.59 0.50
N VAL A 37 3.32 15.42 1.46
CA VAL A 37 3.14 16.88 1.39
C VAL A 37 4.13 17.46 0.37
N LEU A 38 3.65 18.38 -0.45
CA LEU A 38 4.43 19.09 -1.46
C LEU A 38 4.59 20.56 -1.08
N ASP A 39 5.78 21.12 -1.35
CA ASP A 39 5.97 22.57 -1.39
C ASP A 39 5.39 23.12 -2.69
N CYS A 40 4.46 24.06 -2.57
CA CYS A 40 3.80 24.71 -3.69
C CYS A 40 4.79 25.63 -4.44
N PRO A 41 5.04 25.45 -5.75
CA PRO A 41 5.63 26.51 -6.56
C PRO A 41 4.56 27.59 -6.83
N PHE A 42 4.98 28.86 -6.91
CA PHE A 42 4.11 29.96 -7.31
C PHE A 42 3.33 29.61 -8.60
N ASN A 43 2.01 29.84 -8.60
CA ASN A 43 1.05 29.59 -9.70
C ASN A 43 0.55 28.15 -9.97
N SER A 44 0.67 27.19 -9.05
CA SER A 44 -0.12 25.94 -9.19
C SER A 44 -1.58 26.14 -8.75
N GLY A 45 -2.54 25.77 -9.60
CA GLY A 45 -3.98 25.85 -9.31
C GLY A 45 -4.43 24.95 -8.14
N SER A 46 -5.74 24.95 -7.83
CA SER A 46 -6.32 24.28 -6.65
C SER A 46 -6.36 22.75 -6.69
N GLU A 47 -5.84 22.12 -7.75
CA GLU A 47 -6.03 20.70 -8.06
C GLU A 47 -5.39 19.73 -7.05
N TYR A 48 -4.41 20.21 -6.28
CA TYR A 48 -3.71 19.42 -5.25
C TYR A 48 -3.94 19.96 -3.83
N TYR A 49 -4.81 20.96 -3.68
CA TYR A 49 -5.10 21.63 -2.42
C TYR A 49 -6.06 20.78 -1.59
N ASN A 50 -5.55 20.08 -0.58
CA ASN A 50 -6.36 19.26 0.30
C ASN A 50 -7.17 20.12 1.30
N TYR A 51 -8.13 19.50 2.01
CA TYR A 51 -8.99 20.19 2.99
C TYR A 51 -8.23 20.88 4.14
N LYS A 52 -6.96 20.49 4.37
CA LYS A 52 -6.03 21.09 5.33
C LYS A 52 -5.23 22.26 4.75
N ARG A 53 -5.57 22.74 3.54
CA ARG A 53 -4.89 23.84 2.85
C ARG A 53 -3.43 23.55 2.49
N THR A 54 -3.09 22.27 2.28
CA THR A 54 -1.74 21.83 1.88
C THR A 54 -1.78 21.11 0.55
N TYR A 55 -0.71 21.21 -0.23
CA TYR A 55 -0.56 20.46 -1.48
C TYR A 55 -0.09 19.06 -1.13
N SER A 56 -0.80 18.00 -1.55
CA SER A 56 -0.38 16.63 -1.27
C SER A 56 -0.73 15.67 -2.40
N ILE A 57 0.14 14.69 -2.61
CA ILE A 57 -0.11 13.52 -3.46
C ILE A 57 -0.30 12.29 -2.60
N VAL A 58 -1.13 11.35 -3.05
CA VAL A 58 -1.30 10.05 -2.38
C VAL A 58 -0.35 9.04 -3.00
N LEU A 59 0.46 8.40 -2.17
CA LEU A 59 1.23 7.20 -2.48
C LEU A 59 0.48 6.01 -1.90
N LEU A 60 0.03 5.09 -2.73
CA LEU A 60 -0.43 3.78 -2.32
C LEU A 60 0.67 2.75 -2.57
N ALA A 61 1.03 1.96 -1.57
CA ALA A 61 2.11 0.99 -1.72
C ALA A 61 1.77 -0.38 -1.16
N LEU A 62 2.22 -1.43 -1.85
CA LEU A 62 2.29 -2.79 -1.37
C LEU A 62 3.75 -3.13 -1.04
N VAL A 63 3.97 -3.58 0.18
CA VAL A 63 5.30 -3.88 0.73
C VAL A 63 5.40 -5.32 1.19
N ASP A 64 6.55 -5.94 0.93
CA ASP A 64 6.85 -7.32 1.31
C ASP A 64 7.34 -7.46 2.77
N SER A 65 7.69 -8.68 3.16
CA SER A 65 8.16 -8.97 4.52
C SER A 65 9.58 -8.44 4.81
N GLN A 66 10.31 -8.05 3.77
CA GLN A 66 11.68 -7.54 3.78
C GLN A 66 11.74 -6.02 3.59
N TYR A 67 10.61 -5.31 3.73
CA TYR A 67 10.49 -3.85 3.59
C TYR A 67 10.65 -3.33 2.15
N ASN A 68 10.63 -4.20 1.14
CA ASN A 68 10.71 -3.81 -0.26
C ASN A 68 9.33 -3.45 -0.82
N PHE A 69 9.28 -2.44 -1.67
CA PHE A 69 8.10 -2.17 -2.49
C PHE A 69 7.95 -3.25 -3.55
N ILE A 70 6.75 -3.84 -3.62
CA ILE A 70 6.33 -4.76 -4.69
C ILE A 70 5.43 -4.01 -5.69
N PHE A 71 4.69 -3.02 -5.20
CA PHE A 71 3.87 -2.15 -6.02
C PHE A 71 3.79 -0.77 -5.37
N ALA A 72 3.77 0.27 -6.19
CA ALA A 72 3.55 1.64 -5.76
C ALA A 72 2.73 2.38 -6.82
N ASP A 73 1.61 2.99 -6.43
CA ASP A 73 0.85 3.93 -7.27
C ASP A 73 0.90 5.32 -6.66
N ILE A 74 1.25 6.30 -7.48
CA ILE A 74 1.29 7.71 -7.12
C ILE A 74 0.23 8.40 -7.97
N GLY A 75 -0.89 8.73 -7.35
CA GLY A 75 -2.02 9.29 -8.07
C GLY A 75 -3.20 9.62 -7.17
N CYS A 76 -4.01 10.53 -7.67
CA CYS A 76 -5.17 11.18 -7.05
C CYS A 76 -4.87 12.47 -6.26
N GLN A 77 -5.64 13.48 -6.65
CA GLN A 77 -5.87 14.76 -5.97
C GLN A 77 -6.22 14.48 -4.50
N GLY A 78 -5.76 15.33 -3.57
CA GLY A 78 -5.80 15.10 -2.11
C GLY A 78 -7.19 15.02 -1.43
N ILE A 79 -8.22 14.57 -2.15
CA ILE A 79 -9.63 14.46 -1.73
C ILE A 79 -10.11 13.00 -1.67
N ILE A 80 -9.46 12.06 -2.37
CA ILE A 80 -9.91 10.64 -2.43
C ILE A 80 -9.28 9.83 -1.29
N SER A 81 -10.09 9.01 -0.59
CA SER A 81 -9.62 8.12 0.47
C SER A 81 -8.79 6.96 -0.08
N ASP A 82 -7.92 6.37 0.74
CA ASP A 82 -7.02 5.28 0.34
C ASP A 82 -7.76 4.10 -0.31
N GLY A 83 -8.95 3.75 0.20
CA GLY A 83 -9.81 2.71 -0.38
C GLY A 83 -10.34 3.05 -1.77
N GLY A 84 -10.70 4.31 -2.04
CA GLY A 84 -11.17 4.77 -3.36
C GLY A 84 -10.04 4.95 -4.38
N VAL A 85 -8.83 5.28 -3.91
CA VAL A 85 -7.62 5.26 -4.75
C VAL A 85 -7.31 3.82 -5.15
N PHE A 86 -7.36 2.88 -4.20
CA PHE A 86 -7.02 1.48 -4.42
C PHE A 86 -7.86 0.81 -5.50
N THR A 87 -9.18 1.00 -5.53
CA THR A 87 -10.06 0.36 -6.52
C THR A 87 -9.78 0.77 -7.97
N ASN A 88 -9.06 1.88 -8.18
CA ASN A 88 -8.66 2.36 -9.51
C ASN A 88 -7.22 1.98 -9.89
N THR A 89 -6.53 1.16 -9.08
CA THR A 89 -5.14 0.79 -9.32
C THR A 89 -5.00 -0.47 -10.18
N LEU A 90 -3.84 -0.60 -10.84
CA LEU A 90 -3.46 -1.82 -11.56
C LEU A 90 -3.46 -3.05 -10.63
N LEU A 91 -3.01 -2.87 -9.38
CA LEU A 91 -2.98 -3.93 -8.39
C LEU A 91 -4.38 -4.48 -8.11
N TRP A 92 -5.37 -3.61 -7.90
CA TRP A 92 -6.76 -4.04 -7.70
C TRP A 92 -7.31 -4.80 -8.91
N ASN A 93 -7.06 -4.32 -10.12
CA ASN A 93 -7.47 -5.03 -11.34
C ASN A 93 -6.85 -6.44 -11.41
N LYS A 94 -5.56 -6.59 -11.08
CA LYS A 94 -4.89 -7.89 -11.05
C LYS A 94 -5.47 -8.84 -9.99
N ILE A 95 -5.84 -8.31 -8.82
CA ILE A 95 -6.55 -9.06 -7.77
C ILE A 95 -7.90 -9.55 -8.28
N CYS A 96 -8.72 -8.66 -8.84
CA CYS A 96 -10.07 -9.01 -9.32
C CYS A 96 -10.05 -9.99 -10.50
N MET A 97 -9.05 -9.90 -11.37
CA MET A 97 -8.89 -10.79 -12.53
C MET A 97 -8.15 -12.09 -12.20
N ASN A 98 -7.75 -12.31 -10.94
CA ASN A 98 -6.93 -13.44 -10.51
C ASN A 98 -5.64 -13.62 -11.36
N SER A 99 -5.01 -12.52 -11.75
CA SER A 99 -3.83 -12.50 -12.65
C SER A 99 -2.52 -12.26 -11.90
N LEU A 100 -2.52 -12.44 -10.58
CA LEU A 100 -1.35 -12.37 -9.71
C LEU A 100 -0.59 -13.70 -9.61
N ASN A 101 -1.10 -14.79 -10.21
CA ASN A 101 -0.52 -16.14 -10.10
C ASN A 101 -0.27 -16.55 -8.63
N LEU A 102 -1.24 -16.26 -7.76
CA LEU A 102 -1.17 -16.65 -6.35
C LEU A 102 -1.14 -18.19 -6.23
N PRO A 103 -0.43 -18.74 -5.23
CA PRO A 103 -0.51 -20.17 -4.97
C PRO A 103 -1.95 -20.57 -4.61
N PRO A 104 -2.37 -21.80 -4.91
CA PRO A 104 -3.70 -22.27 -4.55
C PRO A 104 -3.89 -22.24 -3.02
N PRO A 105 -5.12 -21.95 -2.54
CA PRO A 105 -5.45 -22.03 -1.12
C PRO A 105 -5.03 -23.38 -0.52
N HIS A 106 -4.59 -23.36 0.73
CA HIS A 106 -4.18 -24.57 1.44
C HIS A 106 -4.46 -24.44 2.93
N PRO A 107 -4.78 -25.54 3.65
CA PRO A 107 -5.14 -25.45 5.05
C PRO A 107 -3.97 -24.96 5.91
N LEU A 108 -4.31 -24.30 7.02
CA LEU A 108 -3.33 -23.98 8.06
C LEU A 108 -3.02 -25.24 8.89
N PRO A 109 -1.86 -25.31 9.56
CA PRO A 109 -1.55 -26.41 10.47
C PRO A 109 -2.65 -26.60 11.52
N GLY A 110 -3.24 -27.79 11.57
CA GLY A 110 -4.34 -28.11 12.49
C GLY A 110 -5.74 -27.72 12.01
N SER A 111 -5.88 -27.26 10.76
CA SER A 111 -7.16 -26.97 10.10
C SER A 111 -7.34 -27.85 8.87
N ASN A 112 -8.59 -28.13 8.51
CA ASN A 112 -8.98 -28.76 7.24
C ASN A 112 -9.66 -27.77 6.29
N ILE A 113 -9.64 -26.48 6.64
CA ILE A 113 -10.25 -25.41 5.87
C ILE A 113 -9.15 -24.74 5.05
N ASP A 114 -9.33 -24.73 3.74
CA ASP A 114 -8.44 -24.01 2.83
C ASP A 114 -8.51 -22.50 3.09
N VAL A 115 -7.33 -21.89 3.20
CA VAL A 115 -7.20 -20.44 3.43
C VAL A 115 -6.41 -19.84 2.26
N PRO A 116 -6.94 -18.81 1.59
CA PRO A 116 -6.24 -18.13 0.50
C PRO A 116 -5.05 -17.32 1.03
N TYR A 117 -4.15 -16.95 0.12
CA TYR A 117 -3.12 -15.96 0.40
C TYR A 117 -3.70 -14.56 0.33
N ILE A 118 -3.29 -13.69 1.26
CA ILE A 118 -3.94 -12.40 1.51
C ILE A 118 -2.95 -11.25 1.64
N PHE A 119 -3.38 -10.07 1.21
CA PHE A 119 -2.75 -8.78 1.52
C PHE A 119 -3.39 -8.19 2.79
N LEU A 120 -2.61 -7.43 3.55
CA LEU A 120 -3.06 -6.81 4.80
C LEU A 120 -3.22 -5.30 4.63
N GLY A 121 -4.45 -4.81 4.75
CA GLY A 121 -4.79 -3.38 4.68
C GLY A 121 -5.22 -2.78 6.01
N ASP A 122 -5.34 -1.46 6.05
CA ASP A 122 -5.99 -0.75 7.15
C ASP A 122 -7.54 -0.86 7.10
N GLY A 123 -8.21 -0.17 8.02
CA GLY A 123 -9.67 -0.17 8.08
C GLY A 123 -10.38 0.55 6.91
N ALA A 124 -9.67 1.40 6.15
CA ALA A 124 -10.22 2.15 5.03
C ALA A 124 -10.39 1.30 3.77
N PHE A 125 -9.65 0.19 3.66
CA PHE A 125 -9.81 -0.74 2.54
C PHE A 125 -11.10 -1.57 2.65
N ALA A 126 -11.62 -2.01 1.51
CA ALA A 126 -12.70 -2.99 1.45
C ALA A 126 -12.16 -4.40 1.75
N LEU A 127 -12.94 -5.21 2.46
CA LEU A 127 -12.62 -6.62 2.65
C LEU A 127 -12.86 -7.36 1.34
N SER A 128 -11.93 -8.24 0.94
CA SER A 128 -12.10 -9.15 -0.20
C SER A 128 -11.39 -10.48 0.06
N GLU A 129 -11.50 -11.44 -0.86
CA GLU A 129 -10.84 -12.75 -0.74
C GLU A 129 -9.33 -12.63 -0.49
N HIS A 130 -8.67 -11.70 -1.17
CA HIS A 130 -7.23 -11.48 -1.08
C HIS A 130 -6.85 -10.20 -0.31
N LEU A 131 -7.79 -9.50 0.32
CA LEU A 131 -7.49 -8.31 1.11
C LEU A 131 -8.19 -8.37 2.47
N MET A 132 -7.38 -8.47 3.51
CA MET A 132 -7.81 -8.56 4.89
C MET A 132 -7.66 -7.22 5.61
N LYS A 133 -8.61 -6.89 6.47
CA LYS A 133 -8.63 -5.65 7.25
C LYS A 133 -9.01 -5.92 8.71
N PRO A 134 -8.67 -5.02 9.65
CA PRO A 134 -9.02 -5.22 11.05
C PRO A 134 -10.53 -5.24 11.28
N TYR A 135 -10.98 -5.96 12.30
CA TYR A 135 -12.35 -5.86 12.81
C TYR A 135 -12.61 -4.43 13.30
N PRO A 136 -13.76 -3.82 12.94
CA PRO A 136 -14.09 -2.47 13.35
C PRO A 136 -14.52 -2.41 14.82
N GLY A 137 -14.28 -1.25 15.44
CA GLY A 137 -14.71 -0.96 16.81
C GLY A 137 -13.71 -1.37 17.89
N GLN A 138 -14.14 -1.22 19.14
CA GLN A 138 -13.34 -1.60 20.31
C GLN A 138 -13.65 -3.04 20.74
N HIS A 139 -12.61 -3.76 21.17
CA HIS A 139 -12.72 -5.15 21.57
C HIS A 139 -12.07 -5.38 22.94
N ASN A 140 -12.70 -6.24 23.74
CA ASN A 140 -12.27 -6.56 25.09
C ASN A 140 -10.86 -7.18 25.10
N ILE A 141 -10.12 -6.96 26.18
CA ILE A 141 -8.84 -7.63 26.42
C ILE A 141 -9.07 -9.15 26.38
N GLY A 142 -8.24 -9.88 25.63
CA GLY A 142 -8.35 -11.34 25.50
C GLY A 142 -9.35 -11.85 24.46
N SER A 143 -10.16 -10.97 23.84
CA SER A 143 -11.07 -11.41 22.77
C SER A 143 -10.32 -11.79 21.49
N GLU A 144 -10.85 -12.78 20.77
CA GLU A 144 -10.28 -13.25 19.49
C GLU A 144 -10.15 -12.11 18.47
N LYS A 145 -11.14 -11.21 18.38
CA LYS A 145 -11.10 -10.04 17.50
C LYS A 145 -9.96 -9.09 17.85
N ARG A 146 -9.68 -8.89 19.15
CA ARG A 146 -8.56 -8.05 19.58
C ARG A 146 -7.23 -8.71 19.28
N GLU A 147 -7.11 -10.02 19.51
CA GLU A 147 -5.90 -10.77 19.20
C GLU A 147 -5.62 -10.80 17.69
N PHE A 148 -6.66 -11.00 16.89
CA PHE A 148 -6.61 -10.87 15.43
C PHE A 148 -6.12 -9.49 15.01
N ASN A 149 -6.74 -8.40 15.49
CA ASN A 149 -6.35 -7.04 15.15
C ASN A 149 -4.90 -6.75 15.56
N LYS A 150 -4.45 -7.22 16.74
CA LYS A 150 -3.05 -7.08 17.17
C LYS A 150 -2.08 -7.75 16.21
N ARG A 151 -2.36 -8.98 15.76
CA ARG A 151 -1.52 -9.71 14.81
C ARG A 151 -1.49 -9.02 13.45
N LEU A 152 -2.65 -8.58 12.96
CA LEU A 152 -2.77 -7.81 11.73
C LEU A 152 -1.96 -6.52 11.81
N SER A 153 -2.13 -5.71 12.86
CA SER A 153 -1.35 -4.49 13.08
C SER A 153 0.16 -4.78 13.14
N SER A 154 0.59 -5.81 13.86
CA SER A 154 2.00 -6.22 13.94
C SER A 154 2.60 -6.59 12.58
N ALA A 155 1.85 -7.29 11.75
CA ALA A 155 2.27 -7.62 10.39
C ALA A 155 2.34 -6.38 9.49
N ARG A 156 1.44 -5.41 9.67
CA ARG A 156 1.42 -4.14 8.92
C ARG A 156 2.52 -3.16 9.29
N VAL A 157 3.22 -3.32 10.42
CA VAL A 157 4.37 -2.48 10.79
C VAL A 157 5.43 -2.41 9.66
N VAL A 158 5.52 -3.42 8.79
CA VAL A 158 6.45 -3.40 7.65
C VAL A 158 6.20 -2.22 6.70
N VAL A 159 4.95 -1.98 6.27
CA VAL A 159 4.64 -0.88 5.34
C VAL A 159 4.77 0.48 6.02
N GLU A 160 4.36 0.57 7.29
CA GLU A 160 4.48 1.80 8.07
C GLU A 160 5.94 2.24 8.23
N ASN A 161 6.84 1.28 8.52
CA ASN A 161 8.27 1.53 8.64
C ASN A 161 8.93 1.85 7.30
N THR A 162 8.53 1.19 6.21
CA THR A 162 8.99 1.54 4.86
C THR A 162 8.61 2.96 4.48
N PHE A 163 7.51 3.48 5.01
CA PHE A 163 7.10 4.86 4.82
C PHE A 163 7.81 5.88 5.73
N VAL A 164 8.46 5.49 6.84
CA VAL A 164 9.10 6.44 7.77
C VAL A 164 10.09 7.38 7.07
N PRO A 165 11.00 6.92 6.20
CA PRO A 165 11.91 7.81 5.46
C PRO A 165 11.19 8.86 4.60
N LEU A 166 9.96 8.60 4.16
CA LEU A 166 9.15 9.53 3.37
C LEU A 166 8.48 10.63 4.23
N LYS A 167 8.71 10.68 5.56
CA LYS A 167 8.12 11.68 6.48
C LYS A 167 8.93 12.98 6.58
N VAL A 168 10.13 13.08 5.98
CA VAL A 168 10.94 14.31 6.10
C VAL A 168 10.40 15.44 5.21
N PRO A 169 10.19 16.66 5.75
CA PRO A 169 9.43 17.74 5.10
C PRO A 169 10.19 18.51 4.00
N PHE A 170 11.38 18.09 3.57
CA PHE A 170 12.25 18.87 2.70
C PHE A 170 12.53 18.20 1.36
N PHE A 171 11.49 17.95 0.58
CA PHE A 171 11.67 17.52 -0.81
C PHE A 171 11.11 18.58 -1.76
N LYS A 172 12.00 19.47 -2.23
CA LYS A 172 11.78 20.23 -3.49
C LYS A 172 11.56 19.30 -4.69
N SER A 173 11.99 18.04 -4.52
CA SER A 173 11.84 16.94 -5.45
C SER A 173 11.71 15.65 -4.66
N VAL A 174 10.61 14.91 -4.81
CA VAL A 174 10.50 13.58 -4.20
C VAL A 174 11.33 12.63 -5.06
N ILE A 175 12.45 12.16 -4.51
CA ILE A 175 13.22 11.07 -5.11
C ILE A 175 12.84 9.78 -4.40
N ILE A 176 12.00 8.99 -5.06
CA ILE A 176 11.73 7.63 -4.60
C ILE A 176 12.77 6.74 -5.27
N ILE A 177 13.66 6.15 -4.47
CA ILE A 177 14.61 5.14 -4.93
C ILE A 177 14.11 3.79 -4.46
N VAL A 178 13.89 2.86 -5.39
CA VAL A 178 13.57 1.46 -5.08
C VAL A 178 14.58 0.59 -5.82
N ASN A 179 15.21 -0.36 -5.11
CA ASN A 179 16.17 -1.31 -5.67
C ASN A 179 17.32 -0.68 -6.48
N ASN A 180 17.93 0.40 -5.96
CA ASN A 180 19.01 1.16 -6.62
C ASN A 180 18.62 1.85 -7.95
N PHE A 181 17.33 1.89 -8.30
CA PHE A 181 16.82 2.73 -9.38
C PHE A 181 16.18 3.99 -8.81
N ILE A 182 16.56 5.16 -9.34
CA ILE A 182 15.80 6.39 -9.13
C ILE A 182 14.48 6.20 -9.89
N ILE A 183 13.38 6.00 -9.17
CA ILE A 183 12.06 5.87 -9.76
C ILE A 183 11.53 7.25 -10.16
N TRP A 184 11.88 8.32 -9.44
CA TRP A 184 11.45 9.67 -9.80
C TRP A 184 12.42 10.75 -9.32
N GLU A 185 12.54 11.85 -10.06
CA GLU A 185 13.02 13.17 -9.59
C GLU A 185 11.93 14.18 -9.97
N VAL A 186 11.12 14.65 -9.01
CA VAL A 186 10.11 15.68 -9.30
C VAL A 186 10.78 17.06 -9.23
N ASP A 187 11.39 17.57 -10.30
CA ASP A 187 11.77 18.99 -10.33
C ASP A 187 10.51 19.84 -10.57
N ILE A 188 9.84 20.24 -9.47
CA ILE A 188 8.60 21.03 -9.51
C ILE A 188 8.84 22.44 -10.11
N SER A 189 10.11 22.88 -10.26
CA SER A 189 10.45 24.16 -10.87
C SER A 189 10.39 24.18 -12.41
N LYS A 190 10.35 23.01 -13.06
CA LYS A 190 10.44 22.87 -14.54
C LYS A 190 9.15 22.50 -15.25
N LYS A 191 8.06 22.24 -14.51
CA LYS A 191 6.75 22.00 -15.10
C LYS A 191 6.09 23.33 -15.50
N LYS A 192 6.53 23.91 -16.62
CA LYS A 192 5.72 24.85 -17.40
C LYS A 192 4.53 24.08 -17.97
N PHE A 193 3.41 24.09 -17.27
CA PHE A 193 2.14 23.69 -17.85
C PHE A 193 1.53 24.90 -18.53
N LYS A 194 1.52 24.90 -19.87
CA LYS A 194 0.69 25.83 -20.62
C LYS A 194 -0.77 25.55 -20.25
N PRO A 195 -1.61 26.59 -20.07
CA PRO A 195 -3.04 26.39 -20.04
C PRO A 195 -3.46 25.92 -21.44
N ASP A 196 -4.17 24.80 -21.51
CA ASP A 196 -4.86 24.42 -22.74
C ASP A 196 -5.91 25.49 -23.04
N SER A 197 -5.86 25.99 -24.27
CA SER A 197 -6.72 27.01 -24.87
C SER A 197 -8.14 26.54 -25.11
#